data_AF-A0A2E6BVW9-F1
#
_entry.id   AF-A0A2E6BVW9-F1
#
_cell.length_a   1.000
_cell.length_b   1.000
_cell.length_c   1.000
_cell.angle_alpha   90.00
_cell.angle_beta   90.00
_cell.angle_gamma   90.00
#
_symmetry.space_group_name_H-M   'P 1'
#
loop_
_entity.id
_entity.type
_entity.pdbx_description
1 polymer ?
#
loop_
_entity_poly.entity_id
_entity_poly.type
_entity_poly.pdbx_seq_one_letter_code
_entity_poly.pdbx_strand_id
1 'polypeptide(L)'
;MKKMNNMIPLTIANTLDQSTKTRVEVAAHCTVKEAVRQHNPTALAKFDVYDGEGSVISDQQAADHRGATLYVGVEKVVGGGVPRRRLGELQIEYPSIQPVRQWTDRKQAKMFLVRFPSNGRTQSGFWEVVVHCPNAGSALMHAYVLNFGEITGHVGVSLFANPPSVAYANGAGKGFIPGSSTTRGRWVCHGNIMPHLQRLGSDPVVRVGAYINHIQNLLNQ
;
A
#
# COMPACT_ATOMS: atom_id res chain seq x y z
N MET A 1 -31.98 39.22 15.87
CA MET A 1 -31.13 38.00 15.88
C MET A 1 -29.75 38.35 15.34
N LYS A 2 -28.70 38.33 16.19
CA LYS A 2 -27.31 38.46 15.74
C LYS A 2 -26.98 37.24 14.87
N LYS A 3 -26.65 37.44 13.58
CA LYS A 3 -25.95 36.40 12.79
C LYS A 3 -24.64 36.12 13.51
N MET A 4 -24.57 35.01 14.25
CA MET A 4 -23.28 34.51 14.72
C MET A 4 -22.48 34.18 13.48
N ASN A 5 -21.39 34.93 13.26
CA ASN A 5 -20.48 34.68 12.17
C ASN A 5 -19.79 33.34 12.47
N ASN A 6 -20.32 32.25 11.92
CA ASN A 6 -19.92 30.88 12.27
C ASN A 6 -18.69 30.46 11.45
N MET A 7 -17.71 31.36 11.38
CA MET A 7 -16.46 31.14 10.69
C MET A 7 -15.53 30.33 11.59
N ILE A 8 -14.87 29.35 10.99
CA ILE A 8 -13.97 28.43 11.64
C ILE A 8 -12.55 28.79 11.20
N PRO A 9 -11.65 29.15 12.14
CA PRO A 9 -10.26 29.33 11.82
C PRO A 9 -9.61 27.96 11.56
N LEU A 10 -8.92 27.82 10.44
CA LEU A 10 -8.09 26.68 10.08
C LEU A 10 -6.69 27.16 9.68
N THR A 11 -5.68 26.35 9.93
CA THR A 11 -4.34 26.57 9.37
C THR A 11 -4.09 25.53 8.29
N ILE A 12 -3.81 25.94 7.06
CA ILE A 12 -3.55 25.03 5.95
C ILE A 12 -2.06 25.04 5.58
N ALA A 13 -1.47 23.87 5.44
CA ALA A 13 -0.07 23.67 5.07
C ALA A 13 0.05 22.65 3.93
N ASN A 14 1.08 22.74 3.10
CA ASN A 14 1.37 21.71 2.10
C ASN A 14 2.16 20.54 2.75
N THR A 15 1.80 19.30 2.46
CA THR A 15 2.50 18.12 3.01
C THR A 15 3.96 18.01 2.55
N LEU A 16 4.25 18.45 1.32
CA LEU A 16 5.58 18.37 0.68
C LEU A 16 6.47 19.56 1.04
N ASP A 17 5.87 20.69 1.38
CA ASP A 17 6.57 21.90 1.81
C ASP A 17 5.80 22.61 2.93
N GLN A 18 6.22 22.35 4.17
CA GLN A 18 5.58 22.87 5.38
C GLN A 18 6.12 24.23 5.82
N SER A 19 7.03 24.83 5.05
CA SER A 19 7.61 26.14 5.35
C SER A 19 6.57 27.27 5.30
N THR A 20 5.52 27.07 4.51
CA THR A 20 4.42 28.02 4.32
C THR A 20 3.14 27.47 4.95
N LYS A 21 2.55 28.23 5.88
CA LYS A 21 1.27 27.93 6.53
C LYS A 21 0.34 29.13 6.40
N THR A 22 -0.87 28.90 5.90
CA THR A 22 -1.86 29.95 5.68
C THR A 22 -3.01 29.76 6.66
N ARG A 23 -3.30 30.78 7.46
CA ARG A 23 -4.49 30.79 8.30
C ARG A 23 -5.68 31.31 7.49
N VAL A 24 -6.78 30.57 7.50
CA VAL A 24 -8.01 30.89 6.76
C VAL A 24 -9.20 30.84 7.70
N GLU A 25 -10.25 31.58 7.36
CA GLU A 25 -11.54 31.50 8.03
C GLU A 25 -12.57 30.94 7.05
N VAL A 26 -13.21 29.83 7.42
CA VAL A 26 -14.13 29.10 6.52
C VAL A 26 -15.49 28.89 7.16
N ALA A 27 -16.53 28.72 6.36
CA ALA A 27 -17.87 28.47 6.88
C ALA A 27 -17.95 27.10 7.58
N ALA A 28 -18.55 27.06 8.78
CA ALA A 28 -18.68 25.83 9.57
C ALA A 28 -19.27 24.61 8.84
N HIS A 29 -20.16 24.85 7.87
CA HIS A 29 -20.90 23.80 7.17
C HIS A 29 -20.20 23.23 5.94
N CYS A 30 -19.11 23.85 5.47
CA CYS A 30 -18.36 23.32 4.33
C CYS A 30 -17.46 22.16 4.76
N THR A 31 -17.17 21.28 3.82
CA THR A 31 -16.16 20.24 4.03
C THR A 31 -14.76 20.84 4.06
N VAL A 32 -13.84 20.14 4.71
CA VAL A 32 -12.42 20.53 4.75
C VAL A 32 -11.84 20.66 3.33
N LYS A 33 -12.21 19.78 2.39
CA LYS A 33 -11.71 19.83 1.01
C LYS A 33 -12.26 21.03 0.24
N GLU A 34 -13.51 21.42 0.47
CA GLU A 34 -14.09 22.64 -0.10
C GLU A 34 -13.43 23.90 0.46
N ALA A 35 -13.22 23.95 1.79
CA ALA A 35 -12.47 25.00 2.47
C ALA A 35 -11.08 25.20 1.84
N VAL A 36 -10.33 24.11 1.62
CA VAL A 36 -9.01 24.18 0.98
C VAL A 36 -9.08 24.66 -0.47
N ARG A 37 -10.08 24.24 -1.26
CA ARG A 37 -10.26 24.73 -2.64
C ARG A 37 -10.51 26.23 -2.70
N GLN A 38 -11.31 26.76 -1.79
CA GLN A 38 -11.67 28.18 -1.76
C GLN A 38 -10.48 29.08 -1.44
N HIS A 39 -9.49 28.58 -0.70
CA HIS A 39 -8.31 29.34 -0.28
C HIS A 39 -7.02 28.94 -1.01
N ASN A 40 -7.15 28.09 -2.03
CA ASN A 40 -6.16 27.61 -3.00
C ASN A 40 -4.67 27.58 -2.56
N PRO A 41 -4.28 26.82 -1.52
CA PRO A 41 -2.87 26.68 -1.11
C PRO A 41 -2.10 25.60 -1.89
N THR A 42 -2.70 24.97 -2.92
CA THR A 42 -2.12 23.83 -3.66
C THR A 42 -2.26 23.98 -5.17
N ALA A 43 -1.21 23.64 -5.93
CA ALA A 43 -1.24 23.58 -7.40
C ALA A 43 -1.75 22.22 -7.94
N LEU A 44 -2.18 21.31 -7.05
CA LEU A 44 -2.55 19.95 -7.42
C LEU A 44 -3.97 19.88 -8.02
N ALA A 45 -4.09 19.27 -9.21
CA ALA A 45 -5.39 19.02 -9.85
C ALA A 45 -6.28 18.04 -9.06
N LYS A 46 -5.68 17.13 -8.29
CA LYS A 46 -6.34 16.19 -7.37
C LYS A 46 -5.55 16.13 -6.06
N PHE A 47 -6.25 16.18 -4.92
CA PHE A 47 -5.62 16.23 -3.61
C PHE A 47 -6.54 15.67 -2.53
N ASP A 48 -5.97 15.33 -1.38
CA ASP A 48 -6.70 15.10 -0.13
C ASP A 48 -6.14 15.96 1.00
N VAL A 49 -6.95 16.13 2.04
CA VAL A 49 -6.61 16.88 3.23
C VAL A 49 -6.45 15.93 4.40
N TYR A 50 -5.37 16.12 5.15
CA TYR A 50 -4.93 15.31 6.25
C TYR A 50 -4.91 16.11 7.55
N ASP A 51 -5.18 15.46 8.68
CA ASP A 51 -4.91 16.02 10.01
C ASP A 51 -3.42 15.88 10.39
N GLY A 52 -3.05 16.36 11.58
CA GLY A 52 -1.68 16.28 12.09
C GLY A 52 -1.16 14.85 12.31
N GLU A 53 -2.05 13.86 12.37
CA GLU A 53 -1.72 12.45 12.52
C GLU A 53 -1.67 11.71 11.16
N GLY A 54 -1.92 12.42 10.05
CA GLY A 54 -1.90 11.87 8.69
C GLY A 54 -3.18 11.11 8.28
N SER A 55 -4.29 11.27 9.00
CA SER A 55 -5.59 10.72 8.62
C SER A 55 -6.29 11.61 7.61
N VAL A 56 -7.01 11.01 6.63
CA VAL A 56 -7.77 11.79 5.64
C VAL A 56 -9.06 12.31 6.25
N ILE A 57 -9.22 13.63 6.19
CA ILE A 57 -10.34 14.39 6.72
C ILE A 57 -11.07 15.20 5.63
N SER A 58 -10.72 14.98 4.35
CA SER A 58 -11.26 15.68 3.17
C SER A 58 -12.76 15.96 3.23
N ASP A 59 -13.57 14.95 3.58
CA ASP A 59 -15.03 15.02 3.54
C ASP A 59 -15.67 15.35 4.91
N GLN A 60 -14.85 15.59 5.95
CA GLN A 60 -15.33 15.99 7.27
C GLN A 60 -15.70 17.48 7.28
N GLN A 61 -16.56 17.89 8.23
CA GLN A 61 -16.97 19.28 8.34
C GLN A 61 -15.85 20.14 8.92
N ALA A 62 -15.64 21.33 8.37
CA ALA A 62 -14.65 22.27 8.88
C ALA A 62 -14.85 22.59 10.37
N ALA A 63 -16.10 22.61 10.84
CA ALA A 63 -16.46 22.83 12.24
C ALA A 63 -15.77 21.87 13.22
N ASP A 64 -15.54 20.61 12.82
CA ASP A 64 -14.95 19.58 13.66
C ASP A 64 -13.44 19.77 13.88
N HIS A 65 -12.82 20.67 13.10
CA HIS A 65 -11.39 20.92 13.09
C HIS A 65 -11.02 22.34 13.49
N ARG A 66 -11.87 23.02 14.28
CA ARG A 66 -11.64 24.42 14.71
C ARG A 66 -10.24 24.59 15.32
N GLY A 67 -9.45 25.49 14.73
CA GLY A 67 -8.11 25.83 15.19
C GLY A 67 -7.03 24.81 14.82
N ALA A 68 -7.37 23.73 14.13
CA ALA A 68 -6.41 22.69 13.74
C ALA A 68 -5.48 23.16 12.61
N THR A 69 -4.34 22.47 12.50
CA THR A 69 -3.49 22.52 11.31
C THR A 69 -3.84 21.35 10.41
N LEU A 70 -4.16 21.66 9.16
CA LEU A 70 -4.55 20.74 8.13
C LEU A 70 -3.46 20.69 7.06
N TYR A 71 -3.19 19.50 6.55
CA TYR A 71 -2.13 19.27 5.60
C TYR A 71 -2.72 18.86 4.26
N VAL A 72 -2.34 19.55 3.18
CA VAL A 72 -2.81 19.28 1.83
C VAL A 72 -1.76 18.51 1.08
N GLY A 73 -2.11 17.33 0.61
CA GLY A 73 -1.20 16.46 -0.12
C GLY A 73 -1.88 15.81 -1.32
N VAL A 74 -1.12 14.99 -2.04
CA VAL A 74 -1.69 14.15 -3.12
C VAL A 74 -2.88 13.37 -2.60
N GLU A 75 -3.86 13.11 -3.48
CA GLU A 75 -5.02 12.29 -3.15
C GLU A 75 -4.55 10.99 -2.50
N LYS A 76 -5.12 10.64 -1.35
CA LYS A 76 -4.84 9.36 -0.73
C LYS A 76 -5.36 8.34 -1.72
N VAL A 77 -4.44 7.60 -2.33
CA VAL A 77 -4.85 6.47 -3.15
C VAL A 77 -5.59 5.53 -2.22
N VAL A 78 -6.91 5.38 -2.44
CA VAL A 78 -7.77 4.45 -1.71
C VAL A 78 -7.34 3.04 -2.11
N GLY A 79 -6.25 2.63 -1.50
CA GLY A 79 -5.56 1.40 -1.75
C GLY A 79 -5.93 0.40 -0.70
N GLY A 80 -6.87 -0.47 -1.03
CA GLY A 80 -7.12 -1.66 -0.25
C GLY A 80 -6.23 -2.82 -0.68
N GLY A 81 -6.09 -3.82 0.18
CA GLY A 81 -5.63 -5.14 -0.25
C GLY A 81 -6.63 -5.77 -1.23
N VAL A 82 -6.47 -7.05 -1.56
CA VAL A 82 -7.45 -7.75 -2.39
C VAL A 82 -8.77 -7.84 -1.63
N PRO A 83 -9.92 -7.42 -2.21
CA PRO A 83 -11.21 -7.54 -1.56
C PRO A 83 -11.49 -8.98 -1.16
N ARG A 84 -11.90 -9.21 0.09
CA ARG A 84 -12.04 -10.57 0.65
C ARG A 84 -13.05 -11.42 -0.15
N ARG A 85 -14.11 -10.79 -0.67
CA ARG A 85 -15.12 -11.43 -1.53
C ARG A 85 -14.58 -11.91 -2.88
N ARG A 86 -13.42 -11.38 -3.32
CA ARG A 86 -12.77 -11.67 -4.60
C ARG A 86 -11.56 -12.60 -4.47
N LEU A 87 -11.24 -13.06 -3.26
CA LEU A 87 -10.12 -13.99 -3.06
C LEU A 87 -10.31 -15.31 -3.81
N GLY A 88 -11.55 -15.75 -3.98
CA GLY A 88 -11.88 -16.94 -4.76
C GLY A 88 -11.42 -16.85 -6.22
N GLU A 89 -11.34 -15.65 -6.79
CA GLU A 89 -10.85 -15.46 -8.16
C GLU A 89 -9.36 -15.80 -8.28
N LEU A 90 -8.55 -15.43 -7.28
CA LEU A 90 -7.13 -15.81 -7.23
C LEU A 90 -6.93 -17.30 -6.97
N GLN A 91 -7.85 -17.94 -6.24
CA GLN A 91 -7.78 -19.37 -5.91
C GLN A 91 -7.99 -20.28 -7.13
N ILE A 92 -8.58 -19.77 -8.22
CA ILE A 92 -8.72 -20.51 -9.48
C ILE A 92 -7.33 -20.81 -10.07
N GLU A 93 -6.46 -19.81 -10.14
CA GLU A 93 -5.11 -19.94 -10.69
C GLU A 93 -4.08 -20.39 -9.65
N TYR A 94 -4.29 -20.00 -8.38
CA TYR A 94 -3.40 -20.31 -7.26
C TYR A 94 -4.15 -20.98 -6.11
N PRO A 95 -4.53 -22.27 -6.22
CA PRO A 95 -5.37 -22.94 -5.22
C PRO A 95 -4.82 -22.94 -3.79
N SER A 96 -3.50 -22.82 -3.63
CA SER A 96 -2.81 -22.75 -2.34
C SER A 96 -2.83 -21.35 -1.71
N ILE A 97 -3.35 -20.32 -2.39
CA ILE A 97 -3.34 -18.96 -1.88
C ILE A 97 -4.21 -18.83 -0.63
N GLN A 98 -3.60 -18.35 0.44
CA GLN A 98 -4.24 -18.16 1.73
C GLN A 98 -3.95 -16.76 2.26
N PRO A 99 -4.97 -16.02 2.70
CA PRO A 99 -4.75 -14.72 3.33
C PRO A 99 -4.08 -14.87 4.70
N VAL A 100 -3.06 -14.06 4.98
CA VAL A 100 -2.42 -14.03 6.30
C VAL A 100 -3.33 -13.28 7.27
N ARG A 101 -3.75 -13.96 8.35
CA ARG A 101 -4.79 -13.48 9.28
C ARG A 101 -4.51 -12.08 9.84
N GLN A 102 -3.28 -11.81 10.28
CA GLN A 102 -2.88 -10.51 10.83
C GLN A 102 -3.03 -9.36 9.82
N TRP A 103 -2.94 -9.67 8.53
CA TRP A 103 -3.02 -8.71 7.42
C TRP A 103 -4.37 -8.75 6.71
N THR A 104 -5.38 -9.34 7.35
CA THR A 104 -6.72 -9.52 6.78
C THR A 104 -7.76 -8.92 7.70
N ASP A 105 -8.61 -8.07 7.14
CA ASP A 105 -9.77 -7.51 7.83
C ASP A 105 -11.08 -8.01 7.17
N ARG A 106 -12.23 -7.47 7.60
CA ARG A 106 -13.54 -7.87 7.07
C ARG A 106 -13.70 -7.56 5.58
N LYS A 107 -13.00 -6.56 5.06
CA LYS A 107 -13.13 -6.05 3.69
C LYS A 107 -12.06 -6.61 2.75
N GLN A 108 -10.84 -6.86 3.23
CA GLN A 108 -9.69 -7.13 2.38
C GLN A 108 -8.60 -7.97 3.03
N ALA A 109 -7.75 -8.56 2.19
CA ALA A 109 -6.50 -9.19 2.58
C ALA A 109 -5.31 -8.44 1.95
N LYS A 110 -4.31 -8.11 2.77
CA LYS A 110 -3.12 -7.33 2.38
C LYS A 110 -1.85 -8.16 2.33
N MET A 111 -1.93 -9.44 2.69
CA MET A 111 -0.81 -10.35 2.59
C MET A 111 -1.31 -11.77 2.35
N PHE A 112 -0.59 -12.50 1.52
CA PHE A 112 -0.96 -13.84 1.07
C PHE A 112 0.21 -14.79 1.28
N LEU A 113 -0.06 -15.97 1.81
CA LEU A 113 0.80 -17.13 1.63
C LEU A 113 0.39 -17.82 0.32
N VAL A 114 1.36 -18.14 -0.52
CA VAL A 114 1.15 -18.88 -1.77
C VAL A 114 2.21 -19.96 -1.85
N ARG A 115 1.80 -21.15 -2.30
CA ARG A 115 2.70 -22.28 -2.55
C ARG A 115 2.59 -22.74 -3.99
N PHE A 116 3.71 -22.80 -4.72
CA PHE A 116 3.73 -23.28 -6.10
C PHE A 116 4.96 -24.17 -6.38
N PRO A 117 4.91 -25.05 -7.40
CA PRO A 117 6.00 -25.97 -7.70
C PRO A 117 7.32 -25.22 -7.92
N SER A 118 8.40 -25.76 -7.36
CA SER A 118 9.73 -25.13 -7.42
C SER A 118 10.59 -25.63 -8.57
N ASN A 119 10.07 -26.50 -9.45
CA ASN A 119 10.83 -27.07 -10.56
C ASN A 119 12.22 -27.63 -10.14
N GLY A 120 12.27 -28.36 -9.02
CA GLY A 120 13.50 -28.95 -8.48
C GLY A 120 14.44 -28.01 -7.70
N ARG A 121 14.09 -26.73 -7.53
CA ARG A 121 14.92 -25.73 -6.83
C ARG A 121 14.87 -25.80 -5.29
N THR A 122 13.96 -26.59 -4.72
CA THR A 122 13.82 -26.80 -3.28
C THR A 122 13.72 -28.28 -2.96
N GLN A 123 14.13 -28.67 -1.75
CA GLN A 123 14.03 -30.06 -1.28
C GLN A 123 12.58 -30.57 -1.22
N SER A 124 11.64 -29.70 -0.80
CA SER A 124 10.22 -30.05 -0.72
C SER A 124 9.50 -30.11 -2.06
N GLY A 125 10.13 -29.60 -3.14
CA GLY A 125 9.53 -29.48 -4.46
C GLY A 125 8.61 -28.27 -4.64
N PHE A 126 8.50 -27.39 -3.63
CA PHE A 126 7.62 -26.24 -3.65
C PHE A 126 8.30 -24.98 -3.11
N TRP A 127 7.98 -23.84 -3.69
CA TRP A 127 8.25 -22.54 -3.09
C TRP A 127 7.15 -22.20 -2.09
N GLU A 128 7.52 -21.76 -0.89
CA GLU A 128 6.61 -21.13 0.05
C GLU A 128 6.89 -19.63 0.08
N VAL A 129 5.94 -18.85 -0.42
CA VAL A 129 6.12 -17.41 -0.64
C VAL A 129 5.03 -16.64 0.06
N VAL A 130 5.43 -15.58 0.77
CA VAL A 130 4.52 -14.56 1.27
C VAL A 130 4.55 -13.35 0.35
N VAL A 131 3.40 -12.91 -0.14
CA VAL A 131 3.26 -11.67 -0.92
C VAL A 131 2.59 -10.62 -0.04
N HIS A 132 3.32 -9.56 0.28
CA HIS A 132 2.82 -8.37 0.94
C HIS A 132 2.32 -7.35 -0.09
N CYS A 133 1.07 -6.94 0.06
CA CYS A 133 0.35 -6.07 -0.85
C CYS A 133 -0.60 -5.15 -0.06
N PRO A 134 -0.07 -4.09 0.59
CA PRO A 134 -0.91 -3.20 1.40
C PRO A 134 -1.93 -2.41 0.56
N ASN A 135 -1.65 -2.24 -0.74
CA ASN A 135 -2.51 -1.58 -1.72
C ASN A 135 -2.40 -2.28 -3.08
N ALA A 136 -3.33 -3.18 -3.35
CA ALA A 136 -3.33 -4.06 -4.53
C ALA A 136 -3.66 -3.36 -5.84
N GLY A 137 -4.43 -2.26 -5.79
CA GLY A 137 -4.85 -1.54 -6.98
C GLY A 137 -3.79 -0.60 -7.55
N SER A 138 -2.72 -0.29 -6.83
CA SER A 138 -1.76 0.74 -7.29
C SER A 138 -0.34 0.64 -6.73
N ALA A 139 -0.12 0.01 -5.56
CA ALA A 139 1.21 -0.04 -4.97
C ALA A 139 2.05 -1.22 -5.49
N LEU A 140 3.35 -1.15 -5.21
CA LEU A 140 4.28 -2.23 -5.46
C LEU A 140 4.06 -3.33 -4.42
N MET A 141 4.07 -4.57 -4.89
CA MET A 141 3.99 -5.76 -4.05
C MET A 141 5.39 -6.26 -3.72
N HIS A 142 5.52 -6.96 -2.59
CA HIS A 142 6.78 -7.54 -2.16
C HIS A 142 6.61 -9.02 -1.80
N ALA A 143 7.36 -9.88 -2.48
CA ALA A 143 7.41 -11.31 -2.20
C ALA A 143 8.59 -11.68 -1.29
N TYR A 144 8.35 -12.65 -0.41
CA TYR A 144 9.33 -13.21 0.51
C TYR A 144 9.30 -14.73 0.42
N VAL A 145 10.43 -15.35 0.08
CA VAL A 145 10.57 -16.81 0.20
C VAL A 145 10.76 -17.15 1.66
N LEU A 146 9.92 -18.03 2.19
CA LEU A 146 9.99 -18.50 3.59
C LEU A 146 10.92 -19.70 3.73
N ASN A 147 10.82 -20.66 2.82
CA ASN A 147 11.58 -21.91 2.83
C ASN A 147 12.95 -21.78 2.13
N PHE A 148 13.60 -20.63 2.26
CA PHE A 148 14.90 -20.37 1.62
C PHE A 148 16.03 -21.28 2.11
N GLY A 149 15.86 -21.95 3.26
CA GLY A 149 16.78 -22.97 3.75
C GLY A 149 16.69 -24.31 3.00
N GLU A 150 15.64 -24.52 2.21
CA GLU A 150 15.44 -25.75 1.43
C GLU A 150 16.02 -25.65 0.01
N ILE A 151 16.62 -24.52 -0.36
CA ILE A 151 17.11 -24.29 -1.72
C ILE A 151 18.27 -25.26 -2.02
N THR A 152 18.13 -26.06 -3.07
CA THR A 152 19.06 -27.15 -3.43
C THR A 152 20.12 -26.75 -4.45
N GLY A 153 20.09 -25.51 -4.97
CA GLY A 153 21.02 -25.05 -5.99
C GLY A 153 20.94 -23.54 -6.25
N HIS A 154 21.48 -23.10 -7.38
CA HIS A 154 21.38 -21.71 -7.79
C HIS A 154 19.95 -21.37 -8.20
N VAL A 155 19.47 -20.20 -7.79
CA VAL A 155 18.20 -19.60 -8.23
C VAL A 155 18.56 -18.37 -9.04
N GLY A 156 18.01 -18.22 -10.26
CA GLY A 156 18.38 -17.13 -11.17
C GLY A 156 18.05 -15.72 -10.66
N VAL A 157 17.27 -15.60 -9.59
CA VAL A 157 16.90 -14.33 -8.95
C VAL A 157 17.62 -14.13 -7.61
N SER A 158 18.05 -12.90 -7.35
CA SER A 158 18.64 -12.53 -6.07
C SER A 158 17.60 -12.51 -4.95
N LEU A 159 17.94 -13.18 -3.84
CA LEU A 159 17.14 -13.28 -2.62
C LEU A 159 17.85 -12.55 -1.47
N PHE A 160 17.25 -11.47 -0.97
CA PHE A 160 17.88 -10.59 0.00
C PHE A 160 17.26 -10.73 1.39
N ALA A 161 18.08 -10.80 2.45
CA ALA A 161 17.57 -10.46 3.78
C ALA A 161 17.37 -8.94 3.87
N ASN A 162 18.37 -8.17 3.44
CA ASN A 162 18.35 -6.73 3.44
C ASN A 162 18.43 -6.24 2.00
N PRO A 163 17.33 -5.74 1.41
CA PRO A 163 17.35 -5.26 0.03
C PRO A 163 18.29 -4.07 -0.14
N PRO A 164 18.91 -3.91 -1.32
CA PRO A 164 20.01 -2.98 -1.55
C PRO A 164 19.62 -1.49 -1.68
N SER A 165 18.33 -1.12 -1.74
CA SER A 165 17.93 0.29 -1.87
C SER A 165 16.63 0.61 -1.12
N VAL A 166 16.44 1.88 -0.76
CA VAL A 166 15.20 2.37 -0.11
C VAL A 166 13.94 2.16 -0.95
N ALA A 167 14.05 2.20 -2.28
CA ALA A 167 12.92 1.95 -3.18
C ALA A 167 12.48 0.47 -3.13
N TYR A 168 13.42 -0.46 -2.99
CA TYR A 168 13.14 -1.89 -2.80
C TYR A 168 12.85 -2.24 -1.33
N ALA A 169 13.43 -1.48 -0.40
CA ALA A 169 13.36 -1.72 1.04
C ALA A 169 12.13 -1.10 1.71
N ASN A 170 11.42 -0.20 1.04
CA ASN A 170 10.20 0.39 1.58
C ASN A 170 9.12 -0.69 1.67
N GLY A 171 8.98 -1.29 2.85
CA GLY A 171 8.13 -2.46 3.09
C GLY A 171 8.87 -3.80 3.15
N ALA A 172 10.19 -3.84 3.00
CA ALA A 172 11.01 -5.04 3.19
C ALA A 172 11.47 -5.21 4.63
N GLY A 173 11.06 -6.31 5.28
CA GLY A 173 11.22 -6.49 6.72
C GLY A 173 12.63 -6.89 7.20
N LYS A 174 13.70 -6.43 6.53
CA LYS A 174 15.11 -6.62 6.95
C LYS A 174 15.45 -8.06 7.39
N GLY A 175 15.04 -9.04 6.58
CA GLY A 175 15.23 -10.48 6.81
C GLY A 175 14.04 -11.16 7.47
N PHE A 176 13.03 -10.39 7.87
CA PHE A 176 11.73 -10.85 8.35
C PHE A 176 10.62 -10.44 7.39
N ILE A 177 9.50 -11.14 7.45
CA ILE A 177 8.30 -10.71 6.72
C ILE A 177 7.67 -9.50 7.43
N PRO A 178 6.98 -8.61 6.69
CA PRO A 178 6.32 -7.45 7.28
C PRO A 178 5.36 -7.81 8.42
N GLY A 179 5.45 -7.08 9.54
CA GLY A 179 4.59 -7.28 10.70
C GLY A 179 4.96 -8.47 11.59
N SER A 180 6.11 -9.12 11.35
CA SER A 180 6.62 -10.23 12.15
C SER A 180 8.07 -9.98 12.59
N SER A 181 8.40 -10.34 13.83
CA SER A 181 9.76 -10.34 14.37
C SER A 181 10.38 -11.73 14.50
N THR A 182 9.62 -12.79 14.18
CA THR A 182 10.03 -14.19 14.37
C THR A 182 10.12 -14.94 13.05
N THR A 183 9.22 -14.66 12.11
CA THR A 183 9.18 -15.29 10.79
C THR A 183 10.17 -14.63 9.84
N ARG A 184 11.23 -15.35 9.50
CA ARG A 184 12.23 -14.92 8.52
C ARG A 184 11.72 -15.09 7.09
N GLY A 185 12.19 -14.24 6.20
CA GLY A 185 11.90 -14.34 4.77
C GLY A 185 12.99 -13.66 3.95
N ARG A 186 13.26 -14.20 2.76
CA ARG A 186 14.16 -13.57 1.79
C ARG A 186 13.34 -12.85 0.75
N TRP A 187 13.48 -11.53 0.72
CA TRP A 187 12.85 -10.67 -0.27
C TRP A 187 13.34 -11.04 -1.68
N VAL A 188 12.40 -11.22 -2.60
CA VAL A 188 12.69 -11.59 -3.99
C VAL A 188 12.94 -10.32 -4.81
N CYS A 189 14.09 -10.25 -5.48
CA CYS A 189 14.35 -9.20 -6.45
C CYS A 189 13.42 -9.32 -7.65
N HIS A 190 12.40 -8.48 -7.72
CA HIS A 190 11.40 -8.56 -8.79
C HIS A 190 11.71 -7.66 -10.00
N GLY A 191 12.86 -6.98 -10.02
CA GLY A 191 13.20 -5.99 -11.05
C GLY A 191 12.20 -4.83 -11.14
N ASN A 192 12.20 -4.12 -12.27
CA ASN A 192 11.29 -2.98 -12.49
C ASN A 192 9.91 -3.44 -13.04
N ILE A 193 9.14 -4.15 -12.22
CA ILE A 193 7.82 -4.68 -12.63
C ILE A 193 6.70 -3.62 -12.61
N MET A 194 6.87 -2.51 -11.89
CA MET A 194 5.81 -1.51 -11.69
C MET A 194 5.16 -0.99 -12.98
N PRO A 195 5.90 -0.64 -14.06
CA PRO A 195 5.30 -0.20 -15.32
C PRO A 195 4.40 -1.27 -15.97
N HIS A 196 4.69 -2.55 -15.77
CA HIS A 196 3.86 -3.64 -16.29
C HIS A 196 2.55 -3.76 -15.51
N LEU A 197 2.63 -3.67 -14.17
CA LEU A 197 1.44 -3.68 -13.31
C LEU A 197 0.52 -2.49 -13.57
N GLN A 198 1.08 -1.32 -13.89
CA GLN A 198 0.30 -0.12 -14.21
C GLN A 198 -0.51 -0.28 -15.51
N ARG A 199 0.00 -1.01 -16.51
CA ARG A 199 -0.73 -1.30 -17.76
C ARG A 199 -1.95 -2.20 -17.56
N LEU A 200 -1.97 -2.99 -16.49
CA LEU A 200 -3.09 -3.86 -16.11
C LEU A 200 -4.25 -3.08 -15.44
N GLY A 201 -4.11 -1.77 -15.28
CA GLY A 201 -5.10 -0.93 -14.60
C GLY A 201 -5.02 -1.05 -13.08
N SER A 202 -6.16 -0.96 -12.41
CA SER A 202 -6.26 -0.95 -10.94
C SER A 202 -7.01 -2.15 -10.35
N ASP A 203 -7.33 -3.17 -11.16
CA ASP A 203 -7.98 -4.37 -10.64
C ASP A 203 -7.00 -5.14 -9.72
N PRO A 204 -7.35 -5.32 -8.43
CA PRO A 204 -6.45 -5.92 -7.45
C PRO A 204 -6.21 -7.41 -7.68
N VAL A 205 -7.19 -8.14 -8.25
CA VAL A 205 -7.06 -9.58 -8.54
C VAL A 205 -6.10 -9.75 -9.73
N VAL A 206 -6.34 -9.01 -10.81
CA VAL A 206 -5.51 -9.08 -12.02
C VAL A 206 -4.06 -8.73 -11.71
N ARG A 207 -3.83 -7.66 -10.93
CA ARG A 207 -2.48 -7.22 -10.56
C ARG A 207 -1.76 -8.20 -9.64
N VAL A 208 -2.45 -8.75 -8.63
CA VAL A 208 -1.86 -9.72 -7.71
C VAL A 208 -1.55 -11.03 -8.43
N GLY A 209 -2.46 -11.53 -9.29
CA GLY A 209 -2.21 -12.71 -10.11
C GLY A 209 -1.00 -12.53 -11.02
N ALA A 210 -0.93 -11.42 -11.77
CA ALA A 210 0.21 -11.10 -12.62
C ALA A 210 1.53 -11.01 -11.83
N TYR A 211 1.50 -10.43 -10.63
CA TYR A 211 2.68 -10.36 -9.76
C TYR A 211 3.11 -11.75 -9.28
N ILE A 212 2.18 -12.62 -8.85
CA ILE A 212 2.51 -13.99 -8.43
C ILE A 212 3.12 -14.77 -9.60
N ASN A 213 2.54 -14.68 -10.80
CA ASN A 213 3.09 -15.29 -12.01
C ASN A 213 4.54 -14.85 -12.27
N HIS A 214 4.80 -13.54 -12.21
CA HIS A 214 6.14 -12.98 -12.36
C HIS A 214 7.13 -13.55 -11.34
N ILE A 215 6.75 -13.62 -10.06
CA ILE A 215 7.59 -14.18 -9.00
C ILE A 215 7.84 -15.68 -9.21
N GLN A 216 6.82 -16.44 -9.62
CA GLN A 216 6.97 -17.85 -9.96
C GLN A 216 7.96 -18.05 -11.11
N ASN A 217 7.91 -17.23 -12.15
CA ASN A 217 8.87 -17.29 -13.26
C ASN A 217 10.28 -16.96 -12.79
N LEU A 218 10.47 -15.88 -12.02
CA LEU A 218 11.79 -15.51 -11.50
C LEU A 218 12.43 -16.58 -10.61
N LEU A 219 11.63 -17.25 -9.79
CA LEU A 219 12.14 -18.29 -8.88
C LEU A 219 12.41 -19.62 -9.58
N ASN A 220 11.78 -19.88 -10.74
CA ASN A 220 11.93 -21.14 -11.48
C ASN A 220 12.88 -21.05 -12.69
N GLN A 221 13.36 -19.85 -13.04
CA GLN A 221 14.47 -19.64 -13.99
C GLN A 221 15.78 -20.23 -13.47
#